data_AF-R9MB16-F1
#
_entry.id   AF-R9MB16-F1
#
_cell.length_a   1.000
_cell.length_b   1.000
_cell.length_c   1.000
_cell.angle_alpha   90.00
_cell.angle_beta   90.00
_cell.angle_gamma   90.00
#
_symmetry.space_group_name_H-M   'P 1'
#
loop_
_entity.id
_entity.type
_entity.pdbx_description
1 polymer ?
#
loop_
_entity_poly.entity_id
_entity_poly.type
_entity_poly.pdbx_seq_one_letter_code
_entity_poly.pdbx_strand_id
1 'polypeptide(L)' 'MLELKTSFGTFGNFKDMSRYMEEENIREVMVEAHYVFTKIVKLVFTLKEIKEKIASGELA' A
#
# COMPACT_ATOMS: atom_id res chain seq x y z
N MET A 1 10.57 10.43 1.12
CA MET A 1 10.61 8.96 1.29
C MET A 1 9.23 8.55 1.74
N LEU A 2 8.60 7.64 1.01
CA LEU A 2 7.28 7.09 1.32
C LEU A 2 7.51 5.75 2.03
N GLU A 3 6.99 5.61 3.24
CA GLU A 3 6.97 4.32 3.92
C GLU A 3 5.52 3.89 4.10
N LEU A 4 5.19 2.70 3.60
CA LEU A 4 3.87 2.09 3.72
C LEU A 4 3.94 1.04 4.82
N LYS A 5 3.45 1.36 6.00
CA LYS A 5 3.40 0.41 7.11
C LYS A 5 2.07 -0.31 7.12
N THR A 6 2.12 -1.62 7.23
CA THR A 6 0.94 -2.48 7.29
C THR A 6 1.06 -3.44 8.47
N SER A 7 -0.01 -4.18 8.78
CA SER A 7 0.04 -5.27 9.76
C SER A 7 0.98 -6.40 9.37
N PHE A 8 1.40 -6.48 8.10
CA PHE A 8 2.19 -7.58 7.55
C PHE A 8 3.66 -7.21 7.30
N GLY A 9 3.98 -5.92 7.28
CA GLY A 9 5.32 -5.44 6.98
C GLY A 9 5.36 -3.97 6.55
N THR A 10 6.56 -3.49 6.26
CA THR A 10 6.79 -2.14 5.73
C THR A 10 7.24 -2.24 4.28
N PHE A 11 6.62 -1.46 3.40
CA PHE A 11 6.90 -1.45 1.97
C PHE A 11 7.32 -0.04 1.52
N GLY A 12 8.25 0.02 0.55
CA GLY A 12 8.70 1.29 -0.04
C GLY A 12 7.81 1.81 -1.17
N ASN A 13 6.94 0.96 -1.72
CA ASN A 13 6.00 1.29 -2.79
C ASN A 13 4.77 0.37 -2.76
N PHE A 14 3.69 0.79 -3.41
CA PHE A 14 2.43 0.03 -3.46
C PHE A 14 2.52 -1.23 -4.33
N LYS A 15 3.48 -1.30 -5.26
CA LYS A 15 3.65 -2.44 -6.17
C LYS A 15 4.16 -3.68 -5.43
N ASP A 16 5.20 -3.52 -4.63
CA ASP A 16 5.77 -4.60 -3.80
C ASP A 16 4.74 -5.07 -2.77
N MET A 17 3.99 -4.14 -2.17
CA MET A 17 2.89 -4.46 -1.28
C MET A 17 1.78 -5.26 -1.98
N SER A 18 1.37 -4.84 -3.19
CA SER A 18 0.33 -5.54 -3.96
C SER A 18 0.74 -6.95 -4.35
N ARG A 19 2.03 -7.16 -4.65
CA ARG A 19 2.60 -8.46 -4.96
C ARG A 19 2.59 -9.35 -3.72
N TYR A 20 3.03 -8.84 -2.57
CA TYR A 20 3.00 -9.57 -1.32
C TYR A 20 1.58 -9.99 -0.93
N MET A 21 0.61 -9.08 -1.07
CA MET A 21 -0.80 -9.40 -0.81
C MET A 21 -1.33 -10.51 -1.72
N GLU A 22 -0.90 -10.56 -2.99
CA GLU A 22 -1.29 -11.62 -3.91
C GLU A 22 -0.64 -12.98 -3.57
N GLU A 23 0.65 -12.97 -3.22
CA GLU A 23 1.39 -14.18 -2.81
C GLU A 23 0.81 -14.79 -1.53
N GLU A 24 0.41 -13.96 -0.55
CA GLU A 24 -0.14 -14.39 0.74
C GLU A 24 -1.69 -14.48 0.76
N ASN A 25 -2.35 -14.29 -0.38
CA ASN A 25 -3.82 -14.31 -0.52
C ASN A 25 -4.56 -13.33 0.43
N ILE A 26 -3.97 -12.15 0.66
CA ILE A 26 -4.49 -11.07 1.47
C ILE A 26 -5.42 -10.20 0.62
N ARG A 27 -6.68 -10.06 1.05
CA ARG A 27 -7.71 -9.33 0.28
C ARG A 27 -7.80 -7.85 0.62
N GLU A 28 -7.47 -7.50 1.87
CA GLU A 28 -7.56 -6.14 2.41
C GLU A 28 -6.37 -5.89 3.32
N VAL A 29 -5.85 -4.67 3.28
CA VAL A 29 -4.76 -4.23 4.14
C VAL A 29 -5.00 -2.80 4.62
N MET A 30 -4.71 -2.56 5.90
CA MET A 30 -4.59 -1.21 6.43
C MET A 30 -3.15 -0.74 6.20
N VAL A 31 -3.02 0.40 5.56
CA VAL A 31 -1.75 1.05 5.21
C VAL A 31 -1.65 2.36 5.95
N GLU A 32 -0.59 2.51 6.74
CA GLU A 32 -0.16 3.79 7.28
C GLU A 32 0.93 4.35 6.36
N ALA A 33 0.58 5.34 5.55
CA ALA A 33 1.51 6.04 4.69
C ALA A 33 2.21 7.16 5.47
N HIS A 34 3.52 7.02 5.67
CA HIS A 34 4.36 8.00 6.35
C HIS A 34 5.09 8.84 5.30
N TYR A 35 4.70 10.11 5.19
CA TYR A 35 5.47 11.10 4.45
C TYR A 35 6.33 11.90 5.42
N VAL A 36 7.65 11.85 5.23
CA VAL A 36 8.71 12.40 6.11
C VAL A 36 8.50 13.88 6.53
N PHE A 37 7.61 14.64 5.89
CA PHE A 37 7.41 16.06 6.19
C PHE A 37 5.98 16.51 6.45
N THR A 38 4.94 15.68 6.29
CA THR A 38 3.59 16.24 6.11
C THR A 38 2.42 15.60 6.83
N LYS A 39 2.39 14.29 7.09
CA LYS A 39 1.37 13.60 7.94
C LYS A 39 1.50 12.09 7.83
N ILE A 40 1.03 11.39 8.86
CA ILE A 40 0.68 9.96 8.78
C ILE A 40 -0.77 9.89 8.29
N VAL A 41 -1.00 9.23 7.17
CA VAL A 41 -2.34 8.96 6.65
C VAL A 41 -2.59 7.47 6.76
N LYS A 42 -3.67 7.09 7.47
CA LYS A 42 -4.12 5.69 7.55
C LYS A 42 -5.21 5.48 6.51
N LEU A 43 -4.99 4.54 5.61
CA LEU A 43 -5.89 4.19 4.52
C LEU A 43 -6.12 2.68 4.58
N VAL A 44 -7.36 2.26 4.33
CA VAL A 44 -7.67 0.84 4.12
C VAL A 44 -7.82 0.65 2.63
N PHE A 45 -7.13 -0.34 2.10
CA PHE A 45 -7.18 -0.67 0.69
C PHE A 45 -7.43 -2.17 0.50
N THR A 46 -8.29 -2.49 -0.46
CA THR A 46 -8.41 -3.84 -1.00
C THR A 46 -7.35 -4.09 -2.07
N LEU A 47 -6.99 -5.36 -2.27
CA LEU A 47 -6.06 -5.76 -3.34
C LEU A 47 -6.51 -5.26 -4.72
N LYS A 48 -7.83 -5.27 -4.96
CA LYS A 48 -8.43 -4.79 -6.20
C LYS A 48 -8.19 -3.28 -6.38
N GLU A 49 -8.48 -2.47 -5.37
CA GLU A 49 -8.29 -1.03 -5.43
C GLU A 49 -6.82 -0.64 -5.62
N ILE A 50 -5.89 -1.37 -4.99
CA ILE A 50 -4.45 -1.12 -5.17
C ILE A 50 -4.05 -1.40 -6.62
N LYS A 51 -4.49 -2.52 -7.19
CA LYS A 51 -4.21 -2.86 -8.60
C LYS A 51 -4.81 -1.84 -9.57
N GLU A 52 -6.04 -1.40 -9.33
CA GLU A 52 -6.70 -0.36 -10.14
C GLU A 52 -5.96 0.96 -10.07
N LYS A 53 -5.55 1.39 -8.87
CA LYS A 53 -4.82 2.64 -8.66
C LYS A 53 -3.41 2.62 -9.25
N ILE A 54 -2.71 1.48 -9.15
CA ILE A 54 -1.43 1.28 -9.84
C ILE A 54 -1.62 1.38 -11.36
N ALA A 55 -2.65 0.74 -11.91
CA ALA A 55 -2.95 0.80 -13.34
C ALA A 55 -3.33 2.21 -13.82
N SER A 56 -3.99 3.00 -12.96
CA SER A 56 -4.36 4.40 -13.24
C SER A 56 -3.18 5.39 -13.15
N GLY A 57 -2.04 4.98 -12.58
CA GLY A 57 -0.89 5.84 -12.35
C GLY A 57 -0.98 6.72 -11.09
N GLU A 58 -2.05 6.64 -10.32
CA GLU A 58 -2.21 7.40 -9.06
C GLU A 58 -1.21 6.99 -7.96
N LEU A 59 -0.72 5.74 -8.00
CA LEU A 59 0.20 5.16 -7.01
C LEU A 59 1.53 4.68 -7.62
N ALA A 60 1.89 5.18 -8.81
CA ALA A 60 3.10 4.82 -9.54
C ALA A 60 4.40 5.32 -8.88
#